data_AF-A0A969YWP2-F1
#
_entry.id   AF-A0A969YWP2-F1
#
_cell.length_a   1.000
_cell.length_b   1.000
_cell.length_c   1.000
_cell.angle_alpha   90.00
_cell.angle_beta   90.00
_cell.angle_gamma   90.00
#
_symmetry.space_group_name_H-M   'P 1'
#
loop_
_entity.id
_entity.type
_entity.pdbx_description
1 polymer ?
#
loop_
_entity_poly.entity_id
_entity_poly.type
_entity_poly.pdbx_seq_one_letter_code
_entity_poly.pdbx_strand_id
1 'polypeptide(L)'
;MVNDLALLIPLMMLSICVLTDWRKRKIYNWMTIPGFILGIIYVIYVKTYCVSYGVSFFFLFLILLFVYSHGAMRGGDVKLLLALSLFLTPGAFFFNAALFMFSAFFYFFFQTVRVKGLSQTINDVKTDSLVLIAIGENNNSFANGVEKRLFPGGGAALISLCYIVTSFLFSY
;
A
#
# COMPACT_ATOMS: atom_id res chain seq x y z
N MET A 1 12.34 17.15 -17.66
CA MET A 1 11.47 18.18 -17.06
C MET A 1 10.11 17.63 -16.64
N VAL A 2 9.32 17.05 -17.54
CA VAL A 2 7.98 16.50 -17.19
C VAL A 2 8.08 15.23 -16.32
N ASN A 3 9.05 14.35 -16.59
CA ASN A 3 9.33 13.18 -15.75
C ASN A 3 9.80 13.59 -14.34
N ASP A 4 10.55 14.69 -14.22
CA ASP A 4 11.01 15.20 -12.92
C ASP A 4 9.84 15.68 -12.07
N LEU A 5 8.84 16.33 -12.68
CA LEU A 5 7.59 16.72 -12.01
C LEU A 5 6.79 15.51 -11.54
N ALA A 6 6.76 14.43 -12.34
CA ALA A 6 6.10 13.18 -11.99
C ALA A 6 6.73 12.45 -10.80
N LEU A 7 8.00 12.74 -10.51
CA LEU A 7 8.71 12.21 -9.35
C LEU A 7 8.57 13.16 -8.14
N LEU A 8 8.73 14.46 -8.37
CA LEU A 8 8.76 15.46 -7.30
C LEU A 8 7.39 15.66 -6.64
N ILE A 9 6.30 15.68 -7.41
CA ILE A 9 4.95 15.87 -6.87
C ILE A 9 4.55 14.74 -5.91
N PRO A 10 4.65 13.44 -6.29
CA PRO A 10 4.36 12.36 -5.36
C PRO A 10 5.31 12.32 -4.18
N LEU A 11 6.59 12.65 -4.37
CA LEU A 11 7.57 12.64 -3.29
C LEU A 11 7.24 13.73 -2.24
N MET A 12 6.82 14.91 -2.67
CA MET A 12 6.30 15.96 -1.79
C MET A 12 5.03 15.51 -1.08
N MET A 13 4.06 14.95 -1.81
CA MET A 13 2.82 14.41 -1.20
C MET A 13 3.13 13.34 -0.14
N LEU A 14 4.00 12.38 -0.48
CA LEU A 14 4.42 11.28 0.38
C LEU A 14 5.12 11.81 1.62
N SER A 15 6.08 12.73 1.49
CA SER A 15 6.78 13.32 2.64
C SER A 15 5.82 13.98 3.63
N ILE A 16 4.83 14.73 3.15
CA ILE A 16 3.82 15.35 4.02
C ILE A 16 2.94 14.28 4.67
N CYS A 17 2.53 13.26 3.91
CA CYS A 17 1.78 12.14 4.45
C CYS A 17 2.57 11.40 5.54
N VAL A 18 3.87 11.15 5.34
CA VAL A 18 4.77 10.55 6.33
C VAL A 18 4.84 11.40 7.60
N LEU A 19 5.00 12.71 7.48
CA LEU A 19 5.04 13.61 8.63
C LEU A 19 3.70 13.61 9.39
N THR A 20 2.57 13.65 8.68
CA THR A 20 1.24 13.62 9.31
C THR A 20 0.90 12.27 9.92
N ASP A 21 1.31 11.18 9.27
CA ASP A 21 1.12 9.83 9.77
C ASP A 21 1.99 9.61 11.02
N TRP A 22 3.25 10.05 11.01
CA TRP A 22 4.11 10.00 12.19
C TRP A 22 3.53 10.78 13.37
N ARG A 23 3.10 12.03 13.15
CA ARG A 23 2.69 12.93 14.24
C ARG A 23 1.27 12.66 14.76
N LYS A 24 0.33 12.36 13.85
CA LYS A 24 -1.11 12.30 14.17
C LYS A 24 -1.74 10.96 13.82
N ARG A 25 -0.98 10.00 13.28
CA ARG A 25 -1.45 8.68 12.83
C ARG A 25 -2.66 8.75 11.90
N LYS A 26 -2.71 9.81 11.08
CA LYS A 26 -3.81 10.13 10.16
C LYS A 26 -3.26 10.63 8.84
N ILE A 27 -3.79 10.08 7.75
CA ILE A 27 -3.59 10.55 6.38
C ILE A 27 -4.80 11.41 6.02
N TYR A 28 -4.59 12.71 5.82
CA TYR A 28 -5.67 13.65 5.55
C TYR A 28 -6.13 13.59 4.09
N ASN A 29 -7.45 13.54 3.89
CA ASN A 29 -8.05 13.67 2.56
C ASN A 29 -7.61 14.96 1.85
N TRP A 30 -7.36 16.03 2.62
CA TRP A 30 -6.87 17.31 2.12
C TRP A 30 -5.51 17.22 1.43
N MET A 31 -4.71 16.17 1.63
CA MET A 31 -3.51 15.94 0.82
C MET A 31 -3.69 14.89 -0.27
N THR A 32 -4.46 13.83 -0.02
CA THR A 32 -4.67 12.80 -1.04
C THR A 32 -5.53 13.28 -2.21
N ILE A 33 -6.54 14.13 -1.96
CA ILE A 33 -7.41 14.70 -3.01
C ILE A 33 -6.64 15.60 -3.98
N PRO A 34 -5.87 16.61 -3.55
CA PRO A 34 -5.10 17.43 -4.49
C PRO A 34 -4.03 16.62 -5.22
N GLY A 35 -3.38 15.66 -4.54
CA GLY A 35 -2.45 14.74 -5.21
C GLY A 35 -3.13 13.92 -6.31
N PHE A 36 -4.35 13.43 -6.07
CA PHE A 36 -5.15 12.72 -7.05
C PHE A 36 -5.53 13.60 -8.25
N ILE A 37 -5.98 14.84 -8.00
CA ILE A 37 -6.32 15.80 -9.06
C ILE A 37 -5.10 16.12 -9.92
N LEU A 38 -3.94 16.39 -9.28
CA LEU A 38 -2.68 16.61 -9.99
C LEU A 38 -2.26 15.39 -10.81
N GLY A 39 -2.50 14.18 -10.31
CA GLY A 39 -2.26 12.93 -11.05
C GLY A 39 -3.13 12.81 -12.30
N ILE A 40 -4.42 13.17 -12.23
CA ILE A 40 -5.30 13.17 -13.40
C ILE A 40 -4.79 14.17 -14.45
N ILE A 41 -4.47 15.39 -14.02
CA ILE A 41 -3.90 16.43 -14.90
C ILE A 41 -2.63 15.88 -15.56
N TYR A 42 -1.72 15.28 -14.79
CA TYR A 42 -0.51 14.67 -15.32
C TYR A 42 -0.80 13.60 -16.39
N VAL A 43 -1.73 12.68 -16.15
CA VAL A 43 -2.10 11.65 -17.13
C VAL A 43 -2.65 12.27 -18.42
N ILE A 44 -3.51 13.29 -18.31
CA ILE A 44 -4.12 13.96 -19.48
C ILE A 44 -3.06 14.66 -20.33
N TYR A 45 -2.16 15.44 -19.71
CA TYR A 45 -1.19 16.27 -20.43
C TYR A 45 0.05 15.51 -20.90
N VAL A 46 0.46 14.46 -20.19
CA VAL A 46 1.77 13.83 -20.38
C VAL A 46 1.67 12.44 -20.99
N LYS A 47 0.72 11.63 -20.52
CA LYS A 47 0.67 10.21 -20.90
C LYS A 47 -0.20 9.91 -22.11
N THR A 48 -0.72 10.94 -22.80
CA THR A 48 -1.64 10.86 -23.95
C THR A 48 -2.79 9.89 -23.67
N TYR A 49 -3.94 10.41 -23.27
CA TYR A 49 -5.08 9.62 -22.80
C TYR A 49 -5.39 8.43 -23.75
N CYS A 50 -5.04 7.23 -23.33
CA CYS A 50 -5.38 5.99 -24.02
C CYS A 50 -6.42 5.25 -23.19
N VAL A 51 -7.44 4.70 -23.84
CA VAL A 51 -8.50 3.91 -23.18
C VAL A 51 -7.91 2.80 -22.30
N SER A 52 -6.77 2.22 -22.70
CA SER A 52 -6.03 1.21 -21.94
C SER A 52 -5.58 1.70 -20.55
N TYR A 53 -5.18 2.96 -20.41
CA TYR A 53 -4.78 3.55 -19.13
C TYR A 53 -5.98 3.71 -18.19
N GLY A 54 -7.12 4.16 -18.73
CA GLY A 54 -8.37 4.27 -17.95
C GLY A 54 -8.86 2.91 -17.43
N VAL A 55 -8.81 1.88 -18.27
CA VAL A 55 -9.16 0.50 -17.89
C VAL A 55 -8.20 -0.04 -16.83
N SER A 56 -6.89 0.19 -17.00
CA SER A 56 -5.88 -0.23 -16.02
C SER A 56 -6.12 0.43 -14.66
N PHE A 57 -6.38 1.74 -14.64
CA PHE A 57 -6.67 2.48 -13.42
C PHE A 57 -7.96 2.00 -12.74
N PHE A 58 -9.02 1.74 -13.50
CA PHE A 58 -10.27 1.19 -12.95
C PHE A 58 -10.04 -0.19 -12.31
N PHE A 59 -9.27 -1.06 -12.97
CA PHE A 59 -8.93 -2.37 -12.42
C PHE A 59 -8.09 -2.26 -11.14
N LEU A 60 -7.13 -1.33 -11.10
CA LEU A 60 -6.35 -1.02 -9.90
C LEU A 60 -7.24 -0.54 -8.74
N PHE A 61 -8.20 0.34 -9.03
CA PHE A 61 -9.19 0.78 -8.05
C PHE A 61 -10.00 -0.39 -7.50
N LEU A 62 -10.44 -1.31 -8.35
CA LEU A 62 -11.22 -2.49 -7.95
C LEU A 62 -10.40 -3.42 -7.04
N ILE A 63 -9.12 -3.66 -7.37
CA ILE A 63 -8.21 -4.44 -6.52
C ILE A 63 -8.04 -3.77 -5.16
N LEU A 64 -7.78 -2.47 -5.14
CA LEU A 64 -7.61 -1.71 -3.89
C LEU A 64 -8.88 -1.73 -3.04
N LEU A 65 -10.06 -1.64 -3.66
CA LEU A 65 -11.36 -1.75 -2.99
C LEU A 65 -11.55 -3.15 -2.38
N PHE A 66 -11.19 -4.21 -3.12
CA PHE A 66 -11.27 -5.58 -2.63
C PHE A 66 -10.37 -5.80 -1.42
N VAL A 67 -9.12 -5.34 -1.48
CA VAL A 67 -8.15 -5.40 -0.38
C VAL A 67 -8.64 -4.61 0.84
N TYR A 68 -9.23 -3.43 0.62
CA TYR A 68 -9.83 -2.62 1.68
C TYR A 68 -11.02 -3.34 2.35
N SER A 69 -11.89 -3.96 1.55
CA SER A 69 -13.06 -4.71 2.04
C SER A 69 -12.67 -5.89 2.94
N HIS A 70 -11.54 -6.54 2.67
CA HIS A 70 -11.01 -7.62 3.49
C HIS A 70 -10.26 -7.14 4.74
N GLY A 71 -10.19 -5.82 4.96
CA GLY A 71 -9.52 -5.23 6.13
C GLY A 71 -8.00 -5.40 6.14
N ALA A 72 -7.41 -5.89 5.05
CA ALA A 72 -5.97 -6.10 4.94
C ALA A 72 -5.19 -4.78 4.92
N MET A 73 -5.83 -3.68 4.53
CA MET A 73 -5.21 -2.37 4.37
C MET A 73 -6.08 -1.26 4.94
N ARG A 74 -5.48 -0.25 5.57
CA ARG A 74 -6.23 0.89 6.09
C ARG A 74 -6.66 1.81 4.97
N GLY A 75 -7.82 2.45 5.14
CA GLY A 75 -8.38 3.37 4.14
C GLY A 75 -7.49 4.58 3.84
N GLY A 76 -6.63 5.00 4.78
CA GLY A 76 -5.62 6.03 4.52
C GLY A 76 -4.58 5.58 3.50
N ASP A 77 -4.01 4.39 3.70
CA ASP A 77 -2.98 3.83 2.84
C ASP A 77 -3.53 3.53 1.43
N VAL A 78 -4.77 3.05 1.35
CA VAL A 78 -5.49 2.81 0.09
C VAL A 78 -5.66 4.10 -0.71
N LYS A 79 -6.08 5.20 -0.06
CA LYS A 79 -6.21 6.51 -0.72
C LYS A 79 -4.87 7.04 -1.22
N LEU A 80 -3.81 6.82 -0.43
CA LEU A 80 -2.46 7.25 -0.79
C LEU A 80 -1.96 6.48 -2.02
N LEU A 81 -2.09 5.15 -2.03
CA LEU A 81 -1.72 4.31 -3.17
C LEU A 81 -2.56 4.61 -4.41
N LEU A 82 -3.85 4.89 -4.24
CA LEU A 82 -4.71 5.29 -5.36
C LEU A 82 -4.22 6.59 -5.99
N ALA A 83 -3.90 7.61 -5.18
CA ALA A 83 -3.33 8.87 -5.68
C ALA A 83 -1.96 8.64 -6.35
N LEU A 84 -1.13 7.79 -5.76
CA LEU A 84 0.20 7.46 -6.26
C LEU A 84 0.13 6.72 -7.62
N SER A 85 -0.87 5.87 -7.83
CA SER A 85 -1.03 5.07 -9.06
C SER A 85 -1.12 5.89 -10.34
N LEU A 86 -1.59 7.15 -10.26
CA LEU A 86 -1.70 8.04 -11.42
C LEU A 86 -0.34 8.58 -11.90
N PHE A 87 0.66 8.62 -11.02
CA PHE A 87 1.99 9.09 -11.35
C PHE A 87 2.90 7.96 -11.85
N LEU A 88 2.69 6.73 -11.36
CA LEU A 88 3.43 5.56 -11.82
C LEU A 88 2.82 4.96 -13.10
N THR A 89 3.62 4.17 -13.82
CA THR A 89 3.09 3.21 -14.78
C THR A 89 2.41 2.05 -14.05
N PRO A 90 1.47 1.35 -14.69
CA PRO A 90 0.82 0.19 -14.08
C PRO A 90 1.81 -0.84 -13.53
N GLY A 91 2.87 -1.16 -14.29
CA GLY A 91 3.92 -2.10 -13.84
C GLY A 91 4.65 -1.62 -12.59
N ALA A 92 5.07 -0.35 -12.57
CA ALA A 92 5.74 0.23 -11.41
C ALA A 92 4.80 0.32 -10.18
N PHE A 93 3.51 0.58 -10.38
CA PHE A 93 2.52 0.55 -9.30
C PHE A 93 2.40 -0.86 -8.70
N PHE A 94 2.23 -1.90 -9.53
CA PHE A 94 2.13 -3.27 -9.03
C PHE A 94 3.39 -3.69 -8.26
N PHE A 95 4.56 -3.32 -8.77
CA PHE A 95 5.81 -3.57 -8.06
C PHE A 95 5.88 -2.84 -6.72
N ASN A 96 5.47 -1.56 -6.68
CA ASN A 96 5.40 -0.77 -5.46
C ASN A 96 4.45 -1.39 -4.42
N ALA A 97 3.24 -1.75 -4.85
CA ALA A 97 2.23 -2.37 -4.00
C ALA A 97 2.68 -3.75 -3.49
N ALA A 98 3.34 -4.55 -4.36
CA ALA A 98 3.90 -5.85 -3.98
C ALA A 98 5.01 -5.70 -2.93
N LEU A 99 5.95 -4.76 -3.13
CA LEU A 99 6.98 -4.46 -2.13
C LEU A 99 6.38 -4.00 -0.80
N PHE A 100 5.37 -3.14 -0.85
CA PHE A 100 4.67 -2.67 0.34
C PHE A 100 4.01 -3.83 1.10
N MET A 101 3.23 -4.66 0.41
CA MET A 101 2.53 -5.81 1.01
C MET A 101 3.52 -6.84 1.56
N PHE A 102 4.59 -7.13 0.82
CA PHE A 102 5.63 -8.07 1.25
C PHE A 102 6.31 -7.56 2.51
N SER A 103 6.77 -6.32 2.55
CA SER A 103 7.43 -5.75 3.73
C SER A 103 6.49 -5.67 4.94
N ALA A 104 5.22 -5.30 4.74
CA ALA A 104 4.20 -5.30 5.78
C ALA A 104 3.95 -6.72 6.34
N PHE A 105 3.88 -7.73 5.46
CA PHE A 105 3.74 -9.13 5.85
C PHE A 105 4.91 -9.60 6.71
N PHE A 106 6.17 -9.36 6.28
CA PHE A 106 7.35 -9.76 7.07
C PHE A 106 7.39 -9.07 8.42
N TYR A 107 7.07 -7.77 8.49
CA TYR A 107 7.02 -7.07 9.77
C TYR A 107 6.01 -7.70 10.72
N PHE A 108 4.79 -7.96 10.24
CA PHE A 108 3.75 -8.59 11.05
C PHE A 108 4.15 -10.02 11.45
N PHE A 109 4.74 -10.78 10.54
CA PHE A 109 5.25 -12.13 10.82
C PHE A 109 6.32 -12.12 11.92
N PHE A 110 7.35 -11.26 11.79
CA PHE A 110 8.39 -11.14 12.81
C PHE A 110 7.84 -10.65 14.15
N GLN A 111 6.83 -9.78 14.14
CA GLN A 111 6.17 -9.34 15.36
C GLN A 111 5.43 -10.49 16.04
N THR A 112 4.65 -11.28 15.28
CA THR A 112 3.95 -12.45 15.80
C THR A 112 4.93 -13.47 16.38
N VAL A 113 6.04 -13.75 15.68
CA VAL A 113 7.11 -14.63 16.18
C VAL A 113 7.74 -14.11 17.47
N ARG A 114 7.93 -12.78 17.62
CA ARG A 114 8.46 -12.19 18.86
C ARG A 114 7.49 -12.27 20.04
N VAL A 115 6.18 -12.17 19.78
CA VAL A 115 5.15 -12.17 20.85
C VAL A 115 4.79 -13.58 21.30
N LYS A 116 4.59 -14.51 20.35
CA LYS A 116 4.12 -15.88 20.62
C LYS A 116 5.23 -16.94 20.60
N GLY A 117 6.38 -16.62 20.01
CA GLY A 117 7.42 -17.59 19.71
C GLY A 117 7.18 -18.33 18.39
N LEU A 118 8.26 -18.85 17.80
CA LEU A 118 8.27 -19.47 16.47
C LEU A 118 7.36 -20.71 16.40
N SER A 119 7.40 -21.56 17.44
CA SER A 119 6.65 -22.83 17.45
C SER A 119 5.15 -22.61 17.48
N GLN A 120 4.67 -21.66 18.29
CA GLN A 120 3.24 -21.32 18.34
C GLN A 120 2.79 -20.66 17.04
N THR A 121 3.61 -19.77 16.48
CA THR A 121 3.33 -19.10 15.20
C THR A 121 3.14 -20.10 14.06
N ILE A 122 4.01 -21.11 13.96
CA ILE A 122 3.90 -22.15 12.92
C ILE A 122 2.64 -23.01 13.12
N ASN A 123 2.30 -23.33 14.36
CA ASN A 123 1.08 -24.08 14.66
C ASN A 123 -0.16 -23.27 14.28
N ASP A 124 -0.23 -21.99 14.66
CA ASP A 124 -1.34 -21.11 14.29
C ASP A 124 -1.50 -20.99 12.75
N VAL A 125 -0.39 -20.84 12.00
CA VAL A 125 -0.44 -20.82 10.52
C VAL A 125 -0.95 -22.14 9.95
N LYS A 126 -0.51 -23.27 10.51
CA LYS A 126 -1.01 -24.59 10.09
C LYS A 126 -2.50 -24.74 10.38
N THR A 127 -2.95 -24.32 11.56
CA THR A 127 -4.35 -24.39 11.95
C THR A 127 -5.20 -23.48 11.04
N ASP A 128 -4.81 -22.22 10.84
CA ASP A 128 -5.53 -21.29 9.96
C ASP A 128 -5.60 -21.79 8.51
N SER A 129 -4.50 -22.34 7.98
CA SER A 129 -4.50 -22.88 6.60
C SER A 129 -5.35 -24.14 6.45
N LEU A 130 -5.34 -25.04 7.44
CA LEU A 130 -6.19 -26.23 7.43
C LEU A 130 -7.68 -25.88 7.56
N VAL A 131 -8.03 -24.93 8.44
CA VAL A 131 -9.42 -24.48 8.60
C VAL A 131 -9.89 -23.78 7.34
N LEU A 132 -9.06 -22.94 6.72
CA LEU A 132 -9.40 -22.29 5.46
C LEU A 132 -9.66 -23.32 4.34
N ILE A 133 -8.87 -24.39 4.25
CA ILE A 133 -9.07 -25.45 3.26
C ILE A 133 -10.32 -26.28 3.56
N ALA A 134 -10.59 -26.58 4.83
CA ALA A 134 -11.67 -27.46 5.24
C ALA A 134 -13.05 -26.78 5.29
N ILE A 135 -13.10 -25.54 5.79
CA ILE A 135 -14.33 -24.80 6.11
C ILE A 135 -14.53 -23.62 5.14
N GLY A 136 -13.46 -23.14 4.50
CA GLY A 136 -13.51 -21.93 3.66
C GLY A 136 -13.43 -20.63 4.44
N GLU A 137 -13.38 -20.69 5.78
CA GLU A 137 -13.34 -19.54 6.67
C GLU A 137 -12.09 -19.58 7.55
N ASN A 138 -11.48 -18.42 7.81
CA ASN A 138 -10.28 -18.32 8.63
C ASN A 138 -10.63 -17.94 10.07
N ASN A 139 -10.15 -18.73 11.04
CA ASN A 139 -10.34 -18.46 12.47
C ASN A 139 -9.42 -17.36 13.03
N ASN A 140 -8.53 -16.81 12.18
CA ASN A 140 -7.59 -15.74 12.50
C ASN A 140 -6.72 -16.05 13.74
N SER A 141 -6.40 -17.32 13.98
CA SER A 141 -5.62 -17.75 15.15
C SER A 141 -4.20 -17.16 15.12
N PHE A 142 -3.64 -17.00 13.92
CA PHE A 142 -2.34 -16.36 13.70
C PHE A 142 -2.29 -14.92 14.23
N ALA A 143 -3.35 -14.14 14.00
CA ALA A 143 -3.45 -12.76 14.46
C ALA A 143 -3.92 -12.64 15.93
N ASN A 144 -4.41 -13.73 16.53
CA ASN A 144 -5.01 -13.70 17.85
C ASN A 144 -3.98 -13.39 18.95
N GLY A 145 -4.27 -12.48 19.88
CA GLY A 145 -3.33 -12.09 20.95
C GLY A 145 -2.16 -11.19 20.53
N VAL A 146 -2.00 -10.91 19.23
CA VAL A 146 -1.08 -9.85 18.76
C VAL A 146 -1.87 -8.55 18.71
N GLU A 147 -1.54 -7.59 19.59
CA GLU A 147 -2.12 -6.25 19.50
C GLU A 147 -1.90 -5.69 18.09
N LYS A 148 -2.94 -5.04 17.53
CA LYS A 148 -2.86 -4.30 16.26
C LYS A 148 -1.94 -3.08 16.40
N ARG A 149 -0.65 -3.30 16.64
CA ARG A 149 0.35 -2.23 16.69
C ARG A 149 0.53 -1.69 15.28
N LEU A 150 0.48 -0.37 15.18
CA LEU A 150 0.79 0.34 13.95
C LEU A 150 2.26 0.11 13.60
N PHE A 151 2.54 -0.02 12.31
CA PHE A 151 3.91 -0.01 11.78
C PHE A 151 4.67 1.21 12.34
N PRO A 152 5.93 1.06 12.78
CA PRO A 152 6.74 2.18 13.27
C PRO A 152 6.93 3.19 12.15
N GLY A 153 6.54 4.45 12.39
CA GLY A 153 6.50 5.50 11.36
C GLY A 153 5.24 5.51 10.47
N GLY A 154 4.40 4.48 10.54
CA GLY A 154 3.10 4.41 9.86
C GLY A 154 3.15 3.82 8.45
N GLY A 155 1.98 3.61 7.82
CA GLY A 155 1.86 2.99 6.51
C GLY A 155 2.42 3.88 5.39
N ALA A 156 2.29 5.20 5.54
CA ALA A 156 2.82 6.16 4.58
C ALA A 156 4.35 6.11 4.46
N ALA A 157 5.06 5.86 5.56
CA ALA A 157 6.53 5.75 5.56
C ALA A 157 7.01 4.57 4.72
N LEU A 158 6.32 3.45 4.84
CA LEU A 158 6.66 2.25 4.08
C LEU A 158 6.33 2.41 2.59
N ILE A 159 5.15 2.98 2.27
CA ILE A 159 4.79 3.31 0.88
C ILE A 159 5.81 4.27 0.27
N SER A 160 6.24 5.30 1.02
CA SER A 160 7.24 6.25 0.55
C SER A 160 8.60 5.60 0.28
N LEU A 161 9.05 4.69 1.13
CA LEU A 161 10.32 3.98 0.93
C LEU A 161 10.25 3.04 -0.27
N CYS A 162 9.15 2.29 -0.41
CA CYS A 162 8.89 1.47 -1.60
C CYS A 162 8.85 2.33 -2.86
N TYR A 163 8.27 3.54 -2.80
CA TYR A 163 8.20 4.45 -3.94
C TYR A 163 9.58 4.88 -4.40
N ILE A 164 10.46 5.27 -3.49
CA ILE A 164 11.84 5.63 -3.83
C ILE A 164 12.54 4.46 -4.54
N VAL A 165 12.45 3.25 -3.99
CA VAL A 165 13.03 2.04 -4.59
C VAL A 165 12.46 1.77 -5.99
N THR A 166 11.14 1.89 -6.14
CA THR A 166 10.45 1.68 -7.41
C THR A 166 10.89 2.70 -8.45
N SER A 167 11.00 3.97 -8.07
CA SER A 167 11.41 5.07 -8.95
C SER A 167 12.85 4.91 -9.43
N PHE A 168 13.75 4.37 -8.61
CA PHE A 168 15.11 4.04 -9.04
C PHE A 168 15.12 2.89 -10.08
N LEU A 169 14.34 1.84 -9.85
CA LEU A 169 14.30 0.64 -10.70
C LEU A 169 13.59 0.87 -12.06
N PHE A 170 12.49 1.62 -12.06
CA PHE A 170 11.68 1.88 -13.25
C PHE A 170 12.01 3.23 -13.91
N SER A 171 13.28 3.69 -13.81
CA SER A 171 13.75 5.00 -14.32
C SER A 171 13.03 5.41 -15.60
N TYR A 172 12.32 6.55 -15.52
CA TYR A 172 11.51 7.15 -16.59
C TYR A 172 12.28 8.12 -17.47
#